data_AF-A0ABD5SYM2-F1
#
_entry.id   AF-A0ABD5SYM2-F1
#
_cell.length_a   1.000
_cell.length_b   1.000
_cell.length_c   1.000
_cell.angle_alpha   90.00
_cell.angle_beta   90.00
_cell.angle_gamma   90.00
#
_symmetry.space_group_name_H-M   'P 1'
#
loop_
_entity.id
_entity.type
_entity.pdbx_description
1 polymer ?
#
loop_
_entity_poly.entity_id
_entity_poly.type
_entity_poly.pdbx_seq_one_letter_code
_entity_poly.pdbx_strand_id
1 'polypeptide(L)'
;MEPTTILLFAAAAVASLFMAWVIGAGSSGATPFAPAVGANAISTMRAAFFVGILGFAGAVTQGGSVSEAVGSGLVDGISLPVGGDPAWGKYAEIGAVWVLTPFVGGGIAYGIASVLPRPDVPEDVSVPLLAG
;
A
#
# COMPACT_ATOMS: atom_id res chain seq x y z
N MET A 1 0.16 -26.71 24.82
CA MET A 1 0.34 -25.25 24.84
C MET A 1 -0.41 -24.71 26.03
N GLU A 2 0.21 -23.83 26.81
CA GLU A 2 -0.46 -23.18 27.94
C GLU A 2 -1.70 -22.40 27.46
N PRO A 3 -2.83 -22.41 28.19
CA PRO A 3 -4.05 -21.67 27.81
C PRO A 3 -3.80 -20.18 27.53
N THR A 4 -2.88 -19.57 28.30
CA THR A 4 -2.47 -18.18 28.14
C THR A 4 -1.81 -17.92 26.78
N THR A 5 -0.96 -18.84 26.31
CA THR A 5 -0.31 -18.72 25.00
C THR A 5 -1.34 -18.77 23.88
N ILE A 6 -2.31 -19.69 23.97
CA ILE A 6 -3.41 -19.79 23.01
C ILE A 6 -4.20 -18.49 22.97
N LEU A 7 -4.53 -17.92 24.14
CA LEU A 7 -5.25 -16.66 24.24
C LEU A 7 -4.49 -15.50 23.60
N LEU A 8 -3.16 -15.42 23.83
CA LEU A 8 -2.30 -14.40 23.24
C LEU A 8 -2.28 -14.47 21.71
N PHE A 9 -2.09 -15.66 21.15
CA PHE A 9 -2.11 -15.85 19.70
C PHE A 9 -3.49 -15.53 19.10
N ALA A 10 -4.57 -15.94 19.78
CA ALA A 10 -5.93 -15.62 19.34
C ALA A 10 -6.19 -14.11 19.33
N ALA A 11 -5.81 -13.41 20.40
CA ALA A 11 -5.94 -11.95 20.49
C ALA A 11 -5.10 -11.24 19.42
N ALA A 12 -3.84 -11.67 19.22
CA ALA A 12 -2.96 -11.13 18.20
C ALA A 12 -3.51 -11.35 16.79
N ALA A 13 -4.06 -12.53 16.50
CA ALA A 13 -4.68 -12.84 15.21
C ALA A 13 -5.89 -11.95 14.95
N VAL A 14 -6.78 -11.78 15.94
CA VAL A 14 -7.95 -10.91 15.81
C VAL A 14 -7.53 -9.45 15.60
N ALA A 15 -6.57 -8.96 16.38
CA ALA A 15 -6.05 -7.60 16.22
C ALA A 15 -5.42 -7.40 14.83
N SER A 16 -4.66 -8.38 14.34
CA SER A 16 -4.02 -8.34 13.02
C SER A 16 -5.04 -8.35 11.88
N LEU A 17 -6.08 -9.19 11.99
CA LEU A 17 -7.19 -9.22 11.03
C LEU A 17 -7.95 -7.90 10.99
N PHE A 18 -8.19 -7.30 12.16
CA PHE A 18 -8.82 -5.99 12.25
C PHE A 18 -7.96 -4.91 11.59
N MET A 19 -6.66 -4.87 11.87
CA MET A 19 -5.74 -3.92 11.22
C MET A 19 -5.68 -4.11 9.71
N ALA A 20 -5.61 -5.34 9.23
CA ALA A 20 -5.64 -5.63 7.79
C ALA A 20 -6.93 -5.12 7.14
N TRP A 21 -8.08 -5.29 7.80
CA TRP A 21 -9.36 -4.74 7.33
C TRP A 21 -9.35 -3.21 7.29
N VAL A 22 -8.87 -2.54 8.34
CA VAL A 22 -8.80 -1.06 8.39
C VAL A 22 -7.89 -0.51 7.29
N ILE A 23 -6.72 -1.13 7.05
CA ILE A 23 -5.80 -0.71 5.98
C ILE A 23 -6.46 -0.90 4.60
N GLY A 24 -7.13 -2.03 4.38
CA GLY A 24 -7.81 -2.34 3.12
C GLY A 24 -9.02 -1.45 2.85
N ALA A 25 -9.82 -1.14 3.88
CA ALA A 25 -10.98 -0.24 3.77
C ALA A 25 -10.57 1.24 3.71
N GLY A 26 -9.39 1.58 4.21
CA GLY A 26 -8.84 2.93 4.23
C GLY A 26 -8.20 3.37 2.91
N SER A 27 -7.38 4.42 2.99
CA SER A 27 -6.80 5.11 1.83
C SER A 27 -6.02 4.18 0.89
N SER A 28 -5.33 3.18 1.42
CA SER A 28 -4.50 2.26 0.62
C SER A 28 -5.31 1.43 -0.39
N GLY A 29 -6.56 1.09 -0.06
CA GLY A 29 -7.44 0.38 -1.00
C GLY A 29 -8.08 1.30 -2.03
N ALA A 30 -8.48 2.51 -1.64
CA ALA A 30 -9.21 3.42 -2.51
C ALA A 30 -8.32 4.22 -3.48
N THR A 31 -7.08 4.53 -3.09
CA THR A 31 -6.17 5.42 -3.84
C THR A 31 -5.87 5.02 -5.29
N PRO A 32 -5.56 3.75 -5.65
CA PRO A 32 -5.20 3.41 -7.03
C PRO A 32 -6.37 3.50 -8.02
N PHE A 33 -7.61 3.32 -7.56
CA PHE A 33 -8.80 3.34 -8.42
C PHE A 33 -9.67 4.58 -8.25
N ALA A 34 -9.32 5.50 -7.33
CA ALA A 34 -10.05 6.75 -7.13
C ALA A 34 -10.23 7.56 -8.44
N PRO A 35 -9.22 7.72 -9.32
CA PRO A 35 -9.42 8.43 -10.59
C PRO A 35 -10.40 7.71 -11.53
N ALA A 36 -10.32 6.38 -11.66
CA ALA A 36 -11.16 5.61 -12.56
C ALA A 36 -12.63 5.56 -12.10
N VAL A 37 -12.85 5.45 -10.79
CA VAL A 37 -14.20 5.54 -10.20
C VAL A 37 -14.75 6.97 -10.32
N GLY A 38 -13.92 7.99 -10.02
CA GLY A 38 -14.30 9.40 -10.15
C GLY A 38 -14.64 9.82 -11.58
N ALA A 39 -13.98 9.21 -12.57
CA ALA A 39 -14.27 9.40 -13.99
C ALA A 39 -15.46 8.56 -14.51
N ASN A 40 -16.17 7.83 -13.64
CA ASN A 40 -17.25 6.90 -13.99
C ASN A 40 -16.84 5.77 -14.98
N ALA A 41 -15.55 5.47 -15.10
CA ALA A 41 -15.07 4.39 -15.97
C ALA A 41 -15.38 3.00 -15.38
N ILE A 42 -15.34 2.88 -14.05
CA ILE A 42 -15.69 1.64 -13.32
C ILE A 42 -16.50 1.97 -12.07
N SER A 43 -17.37 1.04 -11.66
CA SER A 43 -18.12 1.21 -10.42
C SER A 43 -17.25 0.96 -9.19
N THR A 44 -17.61 1.61 -8.07
CA THR A 44 -16.94 1.45 -6.77
C THR A 44 -16.82 -0.02 -6.35
N MET A 45 -17.86 -0.81 -6.61
CA MET A 45 -17.87 -2.23 -6.23
C MET A 45 -16.91 -3.08 -7.07
N ARG A 46 -16.78 -2.78 -8.37
CA ARG A 46 -15.78 -3.43 -9.24
C ARG A 46 -14.37 -3.06 -8.84
N ALA A 47 -14.12 -1.77 -8.57
CA ALA A 47 -12.85 -1.29 -8.07
C ALA A 47 -12.46 -1.99 -6.76
N ALA A 48 -13.38 -2.07 -5.79
CA ALA A 48 -13.15 -2.74 -4.51
C ALA A 48 -12.80 -4.24 -4.69
N PHE A 49 -13.46 -4.93 -5.63
CA PHE A 49 -13.14 -6.33 -5.94
C PHE A 49 -11.71 -6.49 -6.48
N PHE A 50 -11.30 -5.66 -7.44
CA PHE A 50 -9.93 -5.71 -7.97
C PHE A 50 -8.88 -5.35 -6.92
N VAL A 51 -9.13 -4.33 -6.10
CA VAL A 51 -8.27 -3.96 -4.98
C VAL A 51 -8.11 -5.12 -4.00
N GLY A 52 -9.19 -5.83 -3.67
CA GLY A 52 -9.14 -6.99 -2.79
C GLY A 52 -8.23 -8.09 -3.33
N ILE A 53 -8.37 -8.44 -4.61
CA ILE A 53 -7.55 -9.48 -5.26
C ILE A 53 -6.08 -9.05 -5.34
N LEU A 54 -5.82 -7.85 -5.86
CA LEU A 54 -4.45 -7.36 -6.06
C LEU A 54 -3.74 -7.08 -4.74
N GLY A 55 -4.46 -6.54 -3.75
CA GLY A 55 -3.96 -6.33 -2.40
C GLY A 55 -3.61 -7.65 -1.71
N PHE A 56 -4.46 -8.67 -1.84
CA PHE A 56 -4.16 -10.01 -1.34
C PHE A 56 -2.93 -10.62 -2.05
N ALA A 57 -2.87 -10.53 -3.38
CA ALA A 57 -1.74 -11.04 -4.15
C ALA A 57 -0.43 -10.34 -3.75
N GLY A 58 -0.44 -9.02 -3.57
CA GLY A 58 0.70 -8.25 -3.07
C GLY A 58 1.11 -8.66 -1.65
N ALA A 59 0.15 -8.86 -0.75
CA ALA A 59 0.42 -9.32 0.61
C ALA A 59 1.10 -10.71 0.62
N VAL A 60 0.64 -11.65 -0.21
CA VAL A 60 1.22 -13.00 -0.30
C VAL A 60 2.61 -12.99 -0.95
N THR A 61 2.80 -12.20 -2.01
CA THR A 61 4.04 -12.23 -2.80
C THR A 61 5.15 -11.34 -2.24
N GLN A 62 4.78 -10.21 -1.63
CA GLN A 62 5.73 -9.16 -1.20
C GLN A 62 5.61 -8.79 0.28
N GLY A 63 4.55 -9.21 0.97
CA GLY A 63 4.30 -8.85 2.37
C GLY A 63 5.34 -9.40 3.38
N GLY A 64 6.10 -10.44 2.99
CA GLY A 64 7.19 -10.97 3.82
C GLY A 64 8.26 -9.93 4.13
N SER A 65 8.68 -9.15 3.13
CA SER A 65 9.71 -8.11 3.28
C SER A 65 9.29 -7.01 4.27
N VAL A 66 8.01 -6.63 4.28
CA VAL A 66 7.46 -5.65 5.21
C VAL A 66 7.33 -6.24 6.61
N SER A 67 6.85 -7.48 6.72
CA SER A 67 6.71 -8.19 8.00
C SER A 67 8.06 -8.36 8.69
N GLU A 68 9.12 -8.65 7.95
CA GLU A 68 10.49 -8.74 8.47
C GLU A 68 11.00 -7.39 8.97
N ALA A 69 10.83 -6.34 8.17
CA ALA A 69 11.21 -4.98 8.56
C ALA A 69 10.49 -4.55 9.85
N VAL A 70 9.18 -4.75 9.94
CA VAL A 70 8.39 -4.38 11.13
C VAL A 70 8.67 -5.29 12.33
N GLY A 71 8.88 -6.59 12.11
CA GLY A 71 9.03 -7.59 13.16
C GLY A 71 10.37 -7.51 13.90
N SER A 72 11.47 -7.29 13.17
CA SER A 72 12.82 -7.23 13.75
C SER A 72 13.71 -6.14 13.16
N GLY A 73 13.38 -5.59 11.99
CA GLY A 73 14.23 -4.60 11.32
C GLY A 73 14.17 -3.17 11.86
N LEU A 74 13.23 -2.85 12.76
CA LEU A 74 13.08 -1.50 13.34
C LEU A 74 13.82 -1.30 14.67
N VAL A 75 14.19 -2.38 15.36
CA VAL A 75 14.81 -2.32 16.70
C VAL A 75 15.93 -3.35 16.77
N ASP A 76 17.14 -2.90 17.08
CA ASP A 76 18.31 -3.74 17.25
C ASP A 76 18.39 -4.30 18.68
N GLY A 77 18.90 -5.53 18.82
CA GLY A 77 19.26 -6.10 20.12
C GLY A 77 18.10 -6.43 21.07
N ILE A 78 16.94 -6.83 20.53
CA ILE A 78 15.74 -7.17 21.31
C ILE A 78 16.08 -8.14 22.47
N SER A 79 15.97 -7.62 23.70
CA SER A 79 16.03 -8.40 24.94
C SER A 79 14.78 -8.17 25.79
N LEU A 80 14.39 -9.15 26.62
CA LEU A 80 13.32 -9.00 27.60
C LEU A 80 13.92 -8.64 28.97
N PRO A 81 13.40 -7.61 29.68
CA PRO A 81 12.29 -6.74 29.30
C PRO A 81 12.69 -5.78 28.16
N VAL A 82 11.70 -5.41 27.31
CA VAL A 82 11.86 -4.67 26.04
C VAL A 82 12.94 -3.58 26.15
N GLY A 83 14.15 -3.95 25.78
CA GLY A 83 15.33 -3.11 25.77
C GLY A 83 16.07 -3.43 24.49
N GLY A 84 15.86 -2.57 23.49
CA GLY A 84 16.54 -2.60 22.20
C GLY A 84 16.77 -1.18 21.72
N ASP A 85 17.84 -0.97 20.98
CA ASP A 85 18.20 0.33 20.44
C ASP A 85 17.45 0.57 19.12
N PRO A 86 17.00 1.80 18.84
CA PRO A 86 16.37 2.09 17.56
C PRO A 86 17.35 1.92 16.40
N ALA A 87 16.93 1.23 15.34
CA ALA A 87 17.73 1.03 14.14
C ALA A 87 17.77 2.33 13.30
N TRP A 88 18.57 3.33 13.74
CA TRP A 88 18.61 4.67 13.14
C TRP A 88 18.91 4.67 11.65
N GLY A 89 19.75 3.74 11.18
CA GLY A 89 20.00 3.54 9.75
C GLY A 89 18.73 3.17 8.99
N LYS A 90 17.93 2.24 9.53
CA LYS A 90 16.68 1.81 8.89
C LYS A 90 15.63 2.92 8.90
N TYR A 91 15.56 3.69 9.98
CA TYR A 91 14.67 4.85 10.05
C TYR A 91 15.04 5.94 9.05
N ALA A 92 16.34 6.19 8.84
CA ALA A 92 16.79 7.13 7.82
C ALA A 92 16.40 6.66 6.40
N GLU A 93 16.55 5.37 6.09
CA GLU A 93 16.09 4.80 4.81
C GLU A 93 14.57 4.97 4.61
N ILE A 94 13.76 4.57 5.59
CA ILE A 94 12.31 4.68 5.53
C ILE A 94 11.89 6.14 5.39
N GLY A 95 12.49 7.03 6.19
CA GLY A 95 12.26 8.47 6.13
C GLY A 95 12.63 9.06 4.79
N ALA A 96 13.77 8.66 4.21
CA ALA A 96 14.18 9.09 2.87
C ALA A 96 13.18 8.65 1.80
N VAL A 97 12.69 7.40 1.86
CA VAL A 97 11.65 6.91 0.95
C VAL A 97 10.37 7.72 1.11
N TRP A 98 9.92 7.99 2.34
CA TRP A 98 8.71 8.78 2.58
C TRP A 98 8.79 10.21 2.03
N VAL A 99 9.96 10.83 2.15
CA VAL A 99 10.20 12.18 1.61
C VAL A 99 10.30 12.15 0.09
N LEU A 100 11.03 11.20 -0.49
CA LEU A 100 11.28 11.16 -1.94
C LEU A 100 10.07 10.70 -2.76
N THR A 101 9.27 9.76 -2.23
CA THR A 101 8.12 9.18 -2.94
C THR A 101 7.15 10.23 -3.52
N PRO A 102 6.69 11.27 -2.79
CA PRO A 102 5.79 12.27 -3.38
C PRO A 102 6.44 13.09 -4.49
N PHE A 103 7.75 13.39 -4.43
CA PHE A 103 8.42 14.13 -5.49
C PHE A 103 8.65 13.26 -6.73
N VAL A 104 9.06 12.01 -6.56
CA VAL A 104 9.26 11.08 -7.67
C VAL A 104 7.91 10.73 -8.31
N GLY A 105 6.93 10.33 -7.51
CA GLY A 105 5.58 10.02 -7.98
C GLY A 105 4.88 11.23 -8.61
N GLY A 106 4.94 12.39 -7.94
CA GLY A 106 4.38 13.64 -8.44
C GLY A 106 5.08 14.14 -9.71
N GLY A 107 6.40 14.01 -9.80
CA GLY A 107 7.17 14.39 -10.98
C GLY A 107 6.87 13.51 -12.19
N ILE A 108 6.77 12.19 -12.00
CA ILE A 108 6.34 11.26 -13.06
C ILE A 108 4.91 11.57 -13.49
N ALA A 109 3.99 11.74 -12.53
CA ALA A 109 2.60 12.07 -12.82
C ALA A 109 2.48 13.41 -13.58
N TYR A 110 3.21 14.44 -13.16
CA TYR A 110 3.28 15.73 -13.84
C TYR A 110 3.84 15.60 -15.25
N GLY A 111 4.91 14.82 -15.43
CA GLY A 111 5.49 14.55 -16.75
C GLY A 111 4.47 13.90 -17.69
N ILE A 112 3.79 12.84 -17.24
CA ILE A 112 2.74 12.17 -18.01
C ILE A 112 1.59 13.14 -18.34
N ALA A 113 1.09 13.87 -17.33
CA ALA A 113 0.00 14.82 -17.48
C ALA A 113 0.37 16.04 -18.34
N SER A 114 1.65 16.39 -18.46
CA SER A 114 2.12 17.47 -19.33
C SER A 114 2.28 17.05 -20.80
N VAL A 115 2.39 15.74 -21.08
CA VAL A 115 2.63 15.19 -22.43
C VAL A 115 1.36 14.63 -23.07
N LEU A 116 0.46 14.01 -22.29
CA LEU A 116 -0.76 13.37 -22.79
C LEU A 116 -1.82 14.33 -23.36
N PRO A 117 -2.04 15.55 -22.84
CA PRO A 117 -3.00 16.49 -23.42
C PRO A 117 -2.39 17.15 -24.66
N ARG A 118 -2.35 16.43 -25.78
CA ARG A 118 -2.09 17.05 -27.09
C ARG A 118 -3.44 17.41 -27.72
N PRO A 119 -3.77 18.69 -27.87
CA PRO A 119 -4.98 19.13 -28.57
C PRO A 119 -4.99 18.70 -30.05
N ASP A 120 -3.86 18.21 -30.55
CA ASP A 120 -3.64 17.81 -31.94
C ASP A 120 -4.10 16.37 -32.23
N VAL A 121 -4.53 15.60 -31.21
CA VAL A 121 -4.97 14.21 -31.37
C VAL A 121 -6.49 14.14 -31.31
N PRO A 122 -7.17 13.70 -32.39
CA PRO A 122 -8.62 13.59 -32.42
C PRO A 122 -9.16 12.68 -31.31
N GLU A 123 -10.11 13.22 -30.52
CA GLU A 123 -10.72 12.55 -29.36
C GLU A 123 -11.54 11.30 -29.76
N ASP A 124 -12.05 11.29 -31.00
CA ASP A 124 -12.81 10.18 -31.61
C ASP A 124 -11.99 8.91 -31.82
N VAL A 125 -10.66 9.02 -31.91
CA VAL A 125 -9.75 7.87 -32.08
C VAL A 125 -9.00 7.55 -30.79
N SER A 126 -8.58 8.58 -30.04
CA SER A 126 -7.75 8.41 -28.86
C SER A 126 -8.53 7.87 -27.65
N VAL A 127 -9.78 8.30 -27.45
CA VAL A 127 -10.60 7.86 -26.31
C VAL A 127 -10.93 6.36 -26.38
N PRO A 128 -11.38 5.79 -27.53
CA PRO A 128 -11.62 4.36 -27.62
C PRO A 128 -10.35 3.52 -27.47
N LEU A 129 -9.22 3.99 -28.04
CA LEU A 129 -7.95 3.25 -27.99
C LEU A 129 -7.34 3.18 -26.58
N LEU A 130 -7.52 4.24 -25.78
CA LEU A 130 -7.06 4.29 -24.39
C LEU A 130 -8.05 3.64 -23.42
N ALA A 131 -9.35 3.64 -23.74
CA ALA A 131 -10.38 2.99 -22.95
C ALA A 131 -10.41 1.46 -23.15
N GLY A 132 -9.97 0.98 -24.33
CA GLY A 132 -10.07 -0.42 -24.75
C GLY A 132 -11.41 -0.75 -25.38
#